data_AF-A0A972I0S6-F1
#
_entry.id   AF-A0A972I0S6-F1
#
_cell.length_a   1.000
_cell.length_b   1.000
_cell.length_c   1.000
_cell.angle_alpha   90.00
_cell.angle_beta   90.00
_cell.angle_gamma   90.00
#
_symmetry.space_group_name_H-M   'P 1'
#
loop_
_entity.id
_entity.type
_entity.pdbx_description
1 polymer ?
#
loop_
_entity_poly.entity_id
_entity_poly.type
_entity_poly.pdbx_seq_one_letter_code
_entity_poly.pdbx_strand_id
1 'polypeptide(L)'
;MSASCSNPSVEAFPKKPEPPKEPECVKKPDPPEPPPRDPCQTHVHEFQGSTKLAKSGADRHNHRFAGVSGSVIPYGNSHVHGVFVNTDFFEEHLHEIATISGPAIEVGGGKHIHFAKNITTVDDGHFHEFQFASLIEDPLT
;
A
#
# COMPACT_ATOMS: atom_id res chain seq x y z
N MET A 1 -45.40 -15.58 -64.31
CA MET A 1 -45.01 -16.31 -63.09
C MET A 1 -43.84 -17.20 -63.48
N SER A 2 -42.60 -17.12 -63.00
CA SER A 2 -41.92 -16.38 -61.93
C SER A 2 -40.48 -16.14 -62.43
N ALA A 3 -39.94 -14.93 -62.29
CA ALA A 3 -38.51 -14.71 -62.48
C ALA A 3 -37.79 -15.10 -61.18
N SER A 4 -36.92 -16.12 -61.27
CA SER A 4 -36.04 -16.54 -60.18
C SER A 4 -34.87 -15.57 -60.10
N CYS A 5 -34.73 -14.87 -58.98
CA CYS A 5 -33.57 -14.03 -58.69
C CYS A 5 -32.45 -14.90 -58.09
N SER A 6 -31.36 -15.07 -58.81
CA SER A 6 -30.14 -15.71 -58.31
C SER A 6 -29.36 -14.73 -57.43
N ASN A 7 -29.09 -15.08 -56.17
CA ASN A 7 -28.17 -14.32 -55.32
C ASN A 7 -26.72 -14.54 -55.78
N PRO A 8 -25.87 -13.50 -55.85
CA PRO A 8 -24.46 -13.66 -56.20
C PRO A 8 -23.70 -14.39 -55.08
N SER A 9 -22.72 -15.20 -55.49
CA SER A 9 -21.81 -15.93 -54.61
C SER A 9 -21.04 -14.94 -53.74
N VAL A 10 -21.14 -15.10 -52.41
CA VAL A 10 -20.31 -14.34 -51.47
C VAL A 10 -18.86 -14.81 -51.62
N GLU A 11 -17.98 -13.94 -52.10
CA GLU A 11 -16.55 -14.20 -52.05
C GLU A 11 -16.11 -14.23 -50.57
N ALA A 12 -15.42 -15.29 -50.18
CA ALA A 12 -14.91 -15.43 -48.81
C ALA A 12 -13.89 -14.32 -48.53
N PHE A 13 -14.12 -13.55 -47.46
CA PHE A 13 -13.16 -12.56 -46.98
C PHE A 13 -11.78 -13.20 -46.80
N PRO A 14 -10.68 -12.54 -47.22
CA PRO A 14 -9.34 -13.07 -47.05
C PRO A 14 -9.06 -13.30 -45.56
N LYS A 15 -8.54 -14.49 -45.22
CA LYS A 15 -8.15 -14.81 -43.85
C LYS A 15 -7.07 -13.84 -43.40
N LYS A 16 -7.27 -13.26 -42.21
CA LYS A 16 -6.28 -12.39 -41.56
C LYS A 16 -4.97 -13.20 -41.40
N PRO A 17 -3.80 -12.64 -41.79
CA PRO A 17 -2.53 -13.34 -41.61
C PRO A 17 -2.31 -13.66 -40.14
N GLU A 18 -1.78 -14.86 -39.88
CA GLU A 18 -1.40 -15.25 -38.53
C GLU A 18 -0.29 -14.33 -38.01
N PRO A 19 -0.34 -13.93 -36.73
CA PRO A 19 0.74 -13.15 -36.14
C PRO A 19 2.05 -13.95 -36.18
N PRO A 20 3.20 -13.28 -36.32
CA PRO A 20 4.50 -13.95 -36.27
C PRO A 20 4.62 -14.70 -34.94
N LYS A 21 5.17 -15.92 -34.99
CA LYS A 21 5.49 -16.68 -33.78
C LYS A 21 6.48 -15.86 -32.97
N GLU A 22 6.11 -15.55 -31.72
CA GLU A 22 7.02 -14.87 -30.80
C GLU A 22 8.30 -15.69 -30.67
N PRO A 23 9.48 -15.03 -30.63
CA PRO A 23 10.72 -15.74 -30.32
C PRO A 23 10.55 -16.44 -28.97
N GLU A 24 10.92 -17.71 -28.89
CA GLU A 24 10.85 -18.47 -27.63
C GLU A 24 11.63 -17.70 -26.56
N CYS A 25 10.91 -17.17 -25.56
CA CYS A 25 11.53 -16.56 -24.39
C CYS A 25 12.40 -17.63 -23.72
N VAL A 26 13.72 -17.41 -23.76
CA VAL A 26 14.67 -18.20 -22.97
C VAL A 26 14.22 -18.15 -21.52
N LYS A 27 13.84 -19.30 -20.94
CA LYS A 27 13.45 -19.38 -19.54
C LYS A 27 14.61 -18.88 -18.68
N LYS A 28 14.39 -17.79 -17.95
CA LYS A 28 15.34 -17.34 -16.94
C LYS A 28 15.51 -18.45 -15.88
N PRO A 29 16.70 -18.59 -15.27
CA PRO A 29 16.88 -19.50 -14.15
C PRO A 29 15.85 -19.21 -13.07
N ASP A 30 15.36 -20.26 -12.40
CA ASP A 30 14.47 -20.09 -11.27
C ASP A 30 15.15 -19.20 -10.20
N PRO A 31 14.41 -18.26 -9.59
CA PRO A 31 14.96 -17.46 -8.51
C PRO A 31 15.48 -18.36 -7.38
N PRO A 32 16.52 -17.94 -6.65
CA PRO A 32 16.93 -18.64 -5.45
C PRO A 32 15.75 -18.78 -4.49
N GLU A 33 15.69 -19.91 -3.77
CA GLU A 33 14.65 -20.12 -2.76
C GLU A 33 14.60 -18.92 -1.80
N PRO A 34 13.40 -18.44 -1.44
CA PRO A 34 13.27 -17.33 -0.51
C PRO A 34 13.89 -17.70 0.83
N PRO A 35 14.44 -16.73 1.56
CA PRO A 35 14.99 -16.98 2.89
C PRO A 35 13.95 -17.63 3.80
N PRO A 36 14.37 -18.41 4.81
CA PRO A 36 13.47 -18.97 5.81
C PRO A 36 12.58 -17.89 6.40
N ARG A 37 11.29 -18.19 6.60
CA ARG A 37 10.35 -17.24 7.23
C ARG A 37 10.82 -16.96 8.65
N ASP A 38 10.84 -15.68 9.04
CA ASP A 38 11.07 -15.29 10.42
C ASP A 38 9.89 -15.79 11.28
N PRO A 39 10.10 -16.72 12.21
CA PRO A 39 9.03 -17.29 13.02
C PRO A 39 8.39 -16.27 13.97
N CYS A 40 9.04 -15.12 14.22
CA CYS A 40 8.47 -14.05 15.06
C CYS A 40 7.47 -13.18 14.30
N GLN A 41 7.45 -13.24 12.96
CA GLN A 41 6.55 -12.43 12.16
C GLN A 41 5.16 -13.08 12.05
N THR A 42 4.20 -12.56 12.80
CA THR A 42 2.82 -13.10 12.83
C THR A 42 1.81 -12.24 12.07
N HIS A 43 1.92 -10.91 12.17
CA HIS A 43 1.02 -9.98 11.47
C HIS A 43 1.63 -8.59 11.31
N VAL A 44 0.94 -7.75 10.55
CA VAL A 44 1.19 -6.32 10.38
C VAL A 44 -0.15 -5.60 10.38
N HIS A 45 -0.13 -4.28 10.59
CA HIS A 45 -1.35 -3.48 10.50
C HIS A 45 -1.23 -2.41 9.42
N GLU A 46 -2.31 -2.25 8.65
CA GLU A 46 -2.53 -1.07 7.84
C GLU A 46 -2.74 0.15 8.76
N PHE A 47 -2.41 1.34 8.26
CA PHE A 47 -2.70 2.58 8.96
C PHE A 47 -2.90 3.72 7.97
N GLN A 48 -3.65 4.73 8.41
CA GLN A 48 -3.80 6.01 7.73
C GLN A 48 -3.87 7.13 8.75
N GLY A 49 -3.44 8.31 8.36
CA GLY A 49 -3.42 9.45 9.26
C GLY A 49 -3.22 10.78 8.55
N SER A 50 -3.28 11.83 9.35
CA SER A 50 -2.92 13.18 8.93
C SER A 50 -2.12 13.84 10.03
N THR A 51 -1.20 14.70 9.63
CA THR A 51 -0.47 15.53 10.56
C THR A 51 -1.39 16.64 11.10
N LYS A 52 -1.03 17.19 12.25
CA LYS A 52 -1.64 18.40 12.81
C LYS A 52 -1.22 19.62 12.00
N LEU A 53 -1.97 20.71 12.12
CA LEU A 53 -1.62 21.96 11.45
C LEU A 53 -0.31 22.51 12.02
N ALA A 54 0.58 22.96 11.14
CA ALA A 54 1.77 23.73 11.49
C ALA A 54 1.75 25.08 10.78
N LYS A 55 2.75 25.92 11.07
CA LYS A 55 2.85 27.31 10.61
C LYS A 55 1.59 28.15 10.93
N SER A 56 1.51 29.37 10.39
CA SER A 56 0.42 30.32 10.64
C SER A 56 0.14 31.16 9.39
N GLY A 57 -1.00 31.84 9.35
CA GLY A 57 -1.38 32.68 8.21
C GLY A 57 -1.65 31.86 6.95
N ALA A 58 -1.15 32.34 5.80
CA ALA A 58 -1.32 31.69 4.50
C ALA A 58 -0.55 30.37 4.41
N ASP A 59 0.56 30.23 5.15
CA ASP A 59 1.41 29.04 5.10
C ASP A 59 0.92 27.92 6.03
N ARG A 60 -0.25 28.07 6.67
CA ARG A 60 -0.79 27.09 7.61
C ARG A 60 -1.35 25.88 6.88
N HIS A 61 -0.71 24.73 7.02
CA HIS A 61 -1.13 23.50 6.35
C HIS A 61 -0.89 22.24 7.19
N ASN A 62 -1.26 21.08 6.63
CA ASN A 62 -0.95 19.75 7.13
C ASN A 62 -0.72 18.78 5.96
N HIS A 63 -0.31 17.55 6.28
CA HIS A 63 -0.11 16.48 5.31
C HIS A 63 -0.88 15.22 5.71
N ARG A 64 -1.05 14.29 4.76
CA ARG A 64 -1.66 12.97 4.95
C ARG A 64 -0.64 11.87 4.74
N PHE A 65 -0.88 10.71 5.32
CA PHE A 65 -0.03 9.53 5.13
C PHE A 65 -0.85 8.25 5.30
N ALA A 66 -0.42 7.18 4.65
CA ALA A 66 -0.98 5.84 4.81
C ALA A 66 0.08 4.78 4.49
N GLY A 67 -0.02 3.62 5.10
CA GLY A 67 0.95 2.55 4.92
C GLY A 67 0.61 1.28 5.68
N VAL A 68 1.59 0.38 5.75
CA VAL A 68 1.53 -0.87 6.52
C VAL A 68 2.72 -0.89 7.46
N SER A 69 2.51 -1.33 8.70
CA SER A 69 3.54 -1.38 9.71
C SER A 69 4.63 -2.42 9.36
N GLY A 70 5.79 -2.29 9.98
CA GLY A 70 6.80 -3.32 9.99
C GLY A 70 6.38 -4.55 10.80
N SER A 71 7.26 -5.56 10.81
CA SER A 71 7.08 -6.79 11.58
C SER A 71 6.90 -6.55 13.07
N VAL A 72 6.31 -7.54 13.73
CA VAL A 72 6.16 -7.59 15.19
C VAL A 72 7.50 -7.39 15.89
N ILE A 73 7.53 -6.49 16.87
CA ILE A 73 8.66 -6.28 17.79
C ILE A 73 8.16 -6.63 19.20
N PRO A 74 8.66 -7.71 19.83
CA PRO A 74 8.24 -8.10 21.17
C PRO A 74 8.45 -6.98 22.20
N TYR A 75 7.45 -6.73 23.04
CA TYR A 75 7.48 -5.68 24.06
C TYR A 75 6.69 -6.08 25.32
N GLY A 76 7.41 -6.60 26.33
CA GLY A 76 6.81 -7.06 27.58
C GLY A 76 5.89 -8.27 27.35
N ASN A 77 4.63 -8.17 27.79
CA ASN A 77 3.57 -9.15 27.54
C ASN A 77 2.73 -8.85 26.29
N SER A 78 3.20 -7.94 25.44
CA SER A 78 2.55 -7.50 24.21
C SER A 78 3.62 -7.32 23.11
N HIS A 79 3.32 -6.55 22.08
CA HIS A 79 4.25 -6.19 21.03
C HIS A 79 3.95 -4.80 20.47
N VAL A 80 4.89 -4.29 19.69
CA VAL A 80 4.80 -3.01 18.99
C VAL A 80 5.21 -3.20 17.54
N HIS A 81 4.96 -2.19 16.70
CA HIS A 81 5.42 -2.20 15.32
C HIS A 81 6.22 -0.94 14.99
N GLY A 82 7.25 -1.11 14.15
CA GLY A 82 7.93 0.00 13.50
C GLY A 82 7.10 0.56 12.36
N VAL A 83 7.14 1.88 12.19
CA VAL A 83 6.41 2.59 11.13
C VAL A 83 7.39 3.52 10.44
N PHE A 84 7.51 3.37 9.12
CA PHE A 84 8.30 4.24 8.26
C PHE A 84 7.48 4.59 7.01
N VAL A 85 7.17 5.87 6.82
CA VAL A 85 6.30 6.32 5.72
C VAL A 85 6.58 7.79 5.37
N ASN A 86 6.36 8.17 4.13
CA ASN A 86 6.33 9.56 3.71
C ASN A 86 4.91 10.12 3.79
N THR A 87 4.80 11.41 4.08
CA THR A 87 3.54 12.12 3.86
C THR A 87 3.31 12.38 2.37
N ASP A 88 2.11 12.83 2.02
CA ASP A 88 1.85 13.40 0.70
C ASP A 88 2.67 14.68 0.47
N PHE A 89 2.87 14.99 -0.80
CA PHE A 89 3.52 16.22 -1.25
C PHE A 89 2.48 17.33 -1.34
N PHE A 90 2.59 18.33 -0.47
CA PHE A 90 1.66 19.46 -0.37
C PHE A 90 2.44 20.73 0.00
N GLU A 91 2.02 21.90 -0.49
CA GLU A 91 2.76 23.18 -0.32
C GLU A 91 4.27 23.04 -0.61
N GLU A 92 4.59 22.35 -1.71
CA GLU A 92 5.95 22.17 -2.24
C GLU A 92 6.94 21.35 -1.39
N HIS A 93 6.46 20.60 -0.38
CA HIS A 93 7.32 19.69 0.38
C HIS A 93 6.56 18.45 0.91
N LEU A 94 7.29 17.54 1.53
CA LEU A 94 6.75 16.38 2.25
C LEU A 94 7.57 16.15 3.51
N HIS A 95 7.06 15.35 4.43
CA HIS A 95 7.86 14.91 5.57
C HIS A 95 7.96 13.38 5.63
N GLU A 96 8.99 12.91 6.30
CA GLU A 96 9.15 11.51 6.65
C GLU A 96 8.64 11.28 8.08
N ILE A 97 8.06 10.11 8.32
CA ILE A 97 7.63 9.63 9.62
C ILE A 97 8.41 8.35 9.94
N ALA A 98 9.11 8.35 11.06
CA ALA A 98 9.75 7.17 11.64
C ALA A 98 9.34 7.07 13.12
N THR A 99 8.54 6.07 13.48
CA THR A 99 8.07 5.89 14.87
C THR A 99 7.89 4.42 15.22
N ILE A 100 7.87 4.13 16.51
CA ILE A 100 7.39 2.85 17.06
C ILE A 100 5.98 3.09 17.60
N SER A 101 5.08 2.14 17.41
CA SER A 101 3.74 2.19 17.98
C SER A 101 3.73 1.92 19.49
N GLY A 102 2.61 2.20 20.15
CA GLY A 102 2.32 1.67 21.48
C GLY A 102 1.99 0.17 21.47
N PRO A 103 1.91 -0.45 22.66
CA PRO A 103 1.45 -1.83 22.82
C PRO A 103 0.07 -2.08 22.22
N ALA A 104 -0.28 -3.36 22.03
CA ALA A 104 -1.59 -3.76 21.53
C ALA A 104 -2.73 -3.22 22.42
N ILE A 105 -3.76 -2.68 21.77
CA ILE A 105 -5.01 -2.22 22.39
C ILE A 105 -6.12 -3.14 21.91
N GLU A 106 -6.61 -3.99 22.80
CA GLU A 106 -7.68 -4.95 22.53
C GLU A 106 -8.97 -4.24 22.09
N VAL A 107 -9.56 -4.72 21.01
CA VAL A 107 -10.87 -4.25 20.51
C VAL A 107 -11.95 -5.33 20.56
N GLY A 108 -11.62 -6.50 21.11
CA GLY A 108 -12.52 -7.64 21.30
C GLY A 108 -12.38 -8.70 20.20
N GLY A 109 -12.94 -9.89 20.44
CA GLY A 109 -12.86 -11.01 19.47
C GLY A 109 -11.44 -11.54 19.22
N GLY A 110 -10.49 -11.28 20.13
CA GLY A 110 -9.09 -11.64 19.96
C GLY A 110 -8.33 -10.75 18.98
N LYS A 111 -8.82 -9.53 18.72
CA LYS A 111 -8.23 -8.55 17.81
C LYS A 111 -7.77 -7.32 18.57
N HIS A 112 -6.75 -6.66 18.05
CA HIS A 112 -6.25 -5.40 18.58
C HIS A 112 -5.89 -4.40 17.47
N ILE A 113 -5.62 -3.18 17.91
CA ILE A 113 -5.00 -2.10 17.13
C ILE A 113 -3.77 -1.60 17.88
N HIS A 114 -2.96 -0.77 17.22
CA HIS A 114 -1.89 -0.02 17.85
C HIS A 114 -2.10 1.49 17.66
N PHE A 115 -1.69 2.28 18.65
CA PHE A 115 -1.72 3.74 18.58
C PHE A 115 -0.30 4.31 18.52
N ALA A 116 -0.10 5.41 17.79
CA ALA A 116 1.16 6.14 17.79
C ALA A 116 0.91 7.66 17.79
N LYS A 117 1.77 8.40 18.47
CA LYS A 117 1.83 9.88 18.46
C LYS A 117 3.30 10.29 18.44
N ASN A 118 3.69 11.12 17.49
CA ASN A 118 5.05 11.64 17.38
C ASN A 118 5.10 12.90 16.50
N ILE A 119 6.30 13.31 16.09
CA ILE A 119 6.55 14.38 15.12
C ILE A 119 7.17 13.84 13.83
N THR A 120 6.99 14.56 12.72
CA THR A 120 7.64 14.30 11.44
C THR A 120 9.11 14.77 11.45
N THR A 121 9.87 14.43 10.41
CA THR A 121 11.14 15.11 10.10
C THR A 121 10.93 16.60 9.82
N VAL A 122 12.01 17.38 9.86
CA VAL A 122 11.98 18.79 9.48
C VAL A 122 12.19 18.92 7.98
N ASP A 123 11.26 19.56 7.29
CA ASP A 123 11.38 20.02 5.90
C ASP A 123 10.76 21.42 5.79
N ASP A 124 11.25 22.23 4.84
CA ASP A 124 10.85 23.63 4.67
C ASP A 124 10.79 24.42 6.01
N GLY A 125 11.80 24.20 6.86
CA GLY A 125 11.99 24.90 8.13
C GLY A 125 11.00 24.57 9.25
N HIS A 126 10.17 23.52 9.14
CA HIS A 126 9.22 23.15 10.19
C HIS A 126 8.94 21.63 10.24
N PHE A 127 8.16 21.21 11.23
CA PHE A 127 7.70 19.83 11.42
C PHE A 127 6.22 19.84 11.80
N HIS A 128 5.58 18.67 11.71
CA HIS A 128 4.23 18.49 12.22
C HIS A 128 4.18 17.45 13.32
N GLU A 129 3.35 17.69 14.34
CA GLU A 129 2.85 16.61 15.20
C GLU A 129 1.90 15.71 14.40
N PHE A 130 1.81 14.44 14.77
CA PHE A 130 0.79 13.55 14.25
C PHE A 130 0.36 12.55 15.33
N GLN A 131 -0.80 11.95 15.10
CA GLN A 131 -1.24 10.76 15.82
C GLN A 131 -2.09 9.89 14.91
N PHE A 132 -2.01 8.58 15.07
CA PHE A 132 -2.88 7.65 14.33
C PHE A 132 -3.12 6.38 15.14
N ALA A 133 -4.16 5.67 14.76
CA ALA A 133 -4.39 4.29 15.15
C ALA A 133 -4.27 3.41 13.90
N SER A 134 -3.69 2.22 14.07
CA SER A 134 -3.70 1.22 13.02
C SER A 134 -5.12 0.70 12.78
N LEU A 135 -5.33 0.06 11.64
CA LEU A 135 -6.52 -0.74 11.38
C LEU A 135 -6.45 -2.05 12.17
N ILE A 136 -7.61 -2.68 12.32
CA ILE A 136 -7.78 -3.91 13.11
C ILE A 136 -7.01 -5.07 12.50
N GLU A 137 -6.44 -5.93 13.35
CA GLU A 137 -5.87 -7.20 12.90
C GLU A 137 -6.95 -8.11 12.30
N ASP A 138 -6.63 -8.72 11.16
CA ASP A 138 -7.43 -9.73 10.48
C ASP A 138 -8.94 -9.38 10.44
N PRO A 139 -9.34 -8.34 9.68
CA PRO A 139 -10.69 -7.78 9.76
C PRO A 139 -11.83 -8.72 9.35
N LEU A 140 -11.53 -9.89 8.77
CA LEU A 140 -12.52 -10.77 8.17
C LEU A 140 -12.90 -11.99 9.03
N THR A 141 -12.14 -12.27 10.10
CA THR A 141 -12.27 -13.52 10.87
C THR A 141 -12.77 -13.32 12.29
#